data_AF-A0A428JXY4-F1
#
_entry.id   AF-A0A428JXY4-F1
#
_cell.length_a   1.000
_cell.length_b   1.000
_cell.length_c   1.000
_cell.angle_alpha   90.00
_cell.angle_beta   90.00
_cell.angle_gamma   90.00
#
_symmetry.space_group_name_H-M   'P 1'
#
loop_
_entity.id
_entity.type
_entity.pdbx_description
1 polymer ?
#
loop_
_entity_poly.entity_id
_entity_poly.type
_entity_poly.pdbx_seq_one_letter_code
_entity_poly.pdbx_strand_id
1 'polypeptide(L)'
;MQSLDTAIRQWRANNPSLEAELRAIHDQHHCITAEEFKQLVSPQNGELACEYCELTESDFRQLIQRGLVRTKRLSTRGSSFEFDCRDPEQGYTKNNVALCCYWCNNAKTDEFSAGEFKPVALALAAVWRQRLSKQSPGPQ
;
A
#
# COMPACT_ATOMS: atom_id res chain seq x y z
N MET A 1 13.86 -11.81 30.16
CA MET A 1 12.64 -11.43 29.42
C MET A 1 12.63 -12.26 28.14
N GLN A 2 11.66 -13.16 27.95
CA GLN A 2 11.53 -13.86 26.66
C GLN A 2 11.17 -12.85 25.57
N SER A 3 11.71 -13.04 24.35
CA SER A 3 11.27 -12.24 23.21
C SER A 3 9.81 -12.55 22.90
N LEU A 4 9.08 -11.55 22.40
CA LEU A 4 7.68 -11.72 21.96
C LEU A 4 7.54 -12.91 21.00
N ASP A 5 8.46 -13.05 20.05
CA ASP A 5 8.50 -14.18 19.11
C ASP A 5 8.59 -15.54 19.81
N THR A 6 9.40 -15.64 20.87
CA THR A 6 9.53 -16.89 21.63
C THR A 6 8.22 -17.22 22.34
N ALA A 7 7.60 -16.22 22.96
CA ALA A 7 6.31 -16.38 23.65
C ALA A 7 5.19 -16.80 22.67
N ILE A 8 5.11 -16.18 21.49
CA ILE A 8 4.15 -16.54 20.43
C ILE A 8 4.35 -17.99 19.99
N ARG A 9 5.60 -18.39 19.70
CA ARG A 9 5.90 -19.76 19.28
C ARG A 9 5.55 -20.79 20.35
N GLN A 10 5.86 -20.51 21.61
CA GLN A 10 5.50 -21.37 22.74
C GLN A 10 3.98 -21.49 22.91
N TRP A 11 3.25 -20.37 22.81
CA TRP A 11 1.79 -20.39 22.90
C TRP A 11 1.19 -21.27 21.78
N ARG A 12 1.64 -21.11 20.53
CA ARG A 12 1.18 -21.95 19.41
C ARG A 12 1.46 -23.43 19.64
N ALA A 13 2.66 -23.76 20.12
CA ALA A 13 3.04 -25.15 20.41
C ALA A 13 2.17 -25.78 21.51
N ASN A 14 1.77 -24.98 22.50
CA ASN A 14 0.93 -25.43 23.62
C ASN A 14 -0.58 -25.45 23.30
N ASN A 15 -1.02 -24.83 22.20
CA ASN A 15 -2.43 -24.69 21.84
C ASN A 15 -2.74 -25.15 20.40
N PRO A 16 -2.34 -26.37 19.98
CA PRO A 16 -2.43 -26.78 18.58
C PRO A 16 -3.88 -26.83 18.04
N SER A 17 -4.85 -27.22 18.87
CA SER A 17 -6.27 -27.26 18.46
C SER A 17 -6.84 -25.86 18.25
N LEU A 18 -6.54 -24.93 19.16
CA LEU A 18 -7.01 -23.55 19.07
C LEU A 18 -6.32 -22.81 17.92
N GLU A 19 -5.03 -23.04 17.69
CA GLU A 19 -4.32 -22.51 16.52
C GLU A 19 -4.94 -23.01 15.20
N ALA A 20 -5.34 -24.29 15.12
CA ALA A 20 -6.01 -24.83 13.95
C ALA A 20 -7.40 -24.20 13.73
N GLU A 21 -8.18 -24.01 14.80
CA GLU A 21 -9.48 -23.33 14.76
C GLU A 21 -9.35 -21.87 14.31
N LEU A 22 -8.44 -21.11 14.93
CA LEU A 22 -8.17 -19.72 14.58
C LEU A 22 -7.66 -19.58 13.13
N ARG A 23 -6.86 -20.54 12.67
CA ARG A 23 -6.41 -20.60 11.28
C ARG A 23 -7.56 -20.87 10.33
N ALA A 24 -8.45 -21.80 10.66
CA ALA A 24 -9.65 -22.06 9.85
C ALA A 24 -10.56 -20.82 9.77
N ILE A 25 -10.73 -20.08 10.87
CA ILE A 25 -11.46 -18.80 10.88
C ILE A 25 -10.73 -17.77 10.01
N HIS A 26 -9.42 -17.61 10.19
CA HIS A 26 -8.61 -16.71 9.37
C HIS A 26 -8.74 -17.03 7.87
N ASP A 27 -8.69 -18.31 7.50
CA ASP A 27 -8.78 -18.76 6.10
C ASP A 27 -10.20 -18.63 5.53
N GLN A 28 -11.23 -18.56 6.38
CA GLN A 28 -12.59 -18.19 5.97
C GLN A 28 -12.70 -16.69 5.65
N HIS A 29 -11.85 -15.85 6.25
CA HIS A 29 -11.76 -14.45 5.86
C HIS A 29 -10.98 -14.35 4.55
N HIS A 30 -11.59 -13.70 3.56
CA HIS A 30 -11.07 -13.60 2.19
C HIS A 30 -9.68 -12.95 2.15
N CYS A 31 -8.62 -13.75 2.20
CA CYS A 31 -7.25 -13.32 2.00
C CYS A 31 -6.81 -13.55 0.56
N ILE A 32 -5.97 -12.64 0.05
CA ILE A 32 -5.16 -12.92 -1.13
C ILE A 32 -4.18 -14.07 -0.83
N THR A 33 -4.09 -15.01 -1.76
CA THR A 33 -3.06 -16.05 -1.75
C THR A 33 -1.68 -15.45 -2.01
N ALA A 34 -0.61 -16.18 -1.65
CA ALA A 34 0.75 -15.75 -1.97
C ALA A 34 0.99 -15.56 -3.47
N GLU A 35 0.30 -16.33 -4.32
CA GLU A 35 0.39 -16.22 -5.77
C GLU A 35 -0.35 -14.97 -6.28
N GLU A 36 -1.55 -14.69 -5.77
CA GLU A 36 -2.27 -13.44 -6.08
C GLU A 36 -1.49 -12.22 -5.62
N PHE A 37 -0.87 -12.28 -4.45
CA PHE A 37 0.01 -11.21 -3.96
C PHE A 37 1.16 -10.94 -4.93
N LYS A 38 1.86 -12.00 -5.39
CA LYS A 38 2.94 -11.85 -6.37
C LYS A 38 2.44 -11.23 -7.67
N GLN A 39 1.25 -11.62 -8.13
CA GLN A 39 0.63 -11.05 -9.33
C GLN A 39 0.30 -9.55 -9.14
N LEU A 40 -0.14 -9.13 -7.96
CA LEU A 40 -0.45 -7.74 -7.65
C LEU A 40 0.80 -6.83 -7.65
N VAL A 41 1.94 -7.34 -7.19
CA VAL A 41 3.21 -6.57 -7.14
C VAL A 41 4.10 -6.78 -8.36
N SER A 42 3.68 -7.60 -9.31
CA SER A 42 4.40 -7.80 -10.57
C SER A 42 3.78 -6.92 -11.65
N PRO A 43 4.53 -6.00 -12.27
CA PRO A 43 4.00 -5.20 -13.36
C PRO A 43 3.67 -6.12 -14.55
N GLN A 44 2.40 -6.16 -14.93
CA GLN A 44 1.94 -6.95 -16.10
C GLN A 44 2.45 -6.33 -17.41
N ASN A 45 2.59 -5.01 -17.47
CA ASN A 45 3.13 -4.25 -18.60
C ASN A 45 3.89 -3.01 -18.11
N GLY A 46 5.22 -3.03 -18.20
CA GLY A 46 6.06 -1.86 -17.86
C GLY A 46 6.34 -1.73 -16.36
N GLU A 47 5.95 -0.61 -15.76
CA GLU A 47 6.20 -0.28 -14.36
C GLU A 47 4.89 -0.23 -13.58
N LEU A 48 4.95 -0.54 -12.28
CA LEU A 48 3.82 -0.39 -11.38
C LEU A 48 3.37 1.08 -11.35
N ALA A 49 2.07 1.31 -11.40
CA ALA A 49 1.46 2.62 -11.22
C ALA A 49 0.41 2.59 -10.10
N CYS A 50 0.26 3.71 -9.42
CA CYS A 50 -0.80 3.90 -8.44
C CYS A 50 -2.15 3.81 -9.16
N GLU A 51 -3.04 2.94 -8.70
CA GLU A 51 -4.36 2.76 -9.30
C GLU A 51 -5.20 4.05 -9.34
N TYR A 52 -5.01 4.91 -8.33
CA TYR A 52 -5.76 6.14 -8.19
C TYR A 52 -5.17 7.29 -9.01
N CYS A 53 -3.91 7.67 -8.75
CA CYS A 53 -3.29 8.85 -9.36
C CYS A 53 -2.44 8.57 -10.61
N GLU A 54 -2.25 7.30 -10.96
CA GLU A 54 -1.56 6.84 -12.18
C GLU A 54 -0.08 7.25 -12.29
N LEU A 55 0.50 7.78 -11.22
CA LEU A 55 1.95 7.95 -11.13
C LEU A 55 2.63 6.61 -10.94
N THR A 56 3.75 6.46 -11.64
CA THR A 56 4.55 5.24 -11.64
C THR A 56 5.47 5.17 -10.43
N GLU A 57 6.02 3.99 -10.15
CA GLU A 57 7.04 3.83 -9.12
C GLU A 57 8.26 4.75 -9.37
N SER A 58 8.69 4.92 -10.63
CA SER A 58 9.80 5.80 -10.99
C SER A 58 9.49 7.28 -10.75
N ASP A 59 8.26 7.72 -10.97
CA ASP A 59 7.83 9.08 -10.62
C ASP A 59 8.02 9.34 -9.12
N PHE A 60 7.55 8.42 -8.27
CA PHE A 60 7.70 8.57 -6.82
C PHE A 60 9.15 8.44 -6.36
N ARG A 61 9.92 7.53 -6.97
CA ARG A 61 11.36 7.39 -6.71
C ARG A 61 12.08 8.70 -7.00
N GLN A 62 11.79 9.35 -8.12
CA GLN A 62 12.34 10.66 -8.47
C GLN A 62 11.90 11.76 -7.51
N LEU A 63 10.61 11.81 -7.14
CA LEU A 63 10.09 12.77 -6.15
C LEU A 63 10.83 12.64 -4.81
N ILE A 64 11.09 11.43 -4.35
CA ILE A 64 11.81 11.14 -3.10
C ILE A 64 13.29 11.52 -3.23
N GLN A 65 13.97 11.01 -4.25
CA GLN A 65 15.42 11.26 -4.46
C GLN A 65 15.74 12.74 -4.62
N ARG A 66 14.83 13.51 -5.23
CA ARG A 66 14.99 14.96 -5.42
C ARG A 66 14.51 15.80 -4.23
N GLY A 67 14.07 15.17 -3.13
CA GLY A 67 13.58 15.88 -1.94
C GLY A 67 12.29 16.69 -2.17
N LEU A 68 11.48 16.31 -3.17
CA LEU A 68 10.25 17.02 -3.56
C LEU A 68 9.02 16.59 -2.75
N VAL A 69 9.19 15.64 -1.85
CA VAL A 69 8.20 15.19 -0.87
C VAL A 69 8.56 15.70 0.52
N ARG A 70 7.54 15.96 1.35
CA ARG A 70 7.71 16.55 2.69
C ARG A 70 7.17 15.67 3.82
N THR A 71 6.75 14.44 3.53
CA THR A 71 6.16 13.56 4.56
C THR A 71 7.21 13.18 5.60
N LYS A 72 6.83 13.22 6.87
CA LYS A 72 7.67 12.76 8.00
C LYS A 72 7.70 11.24 8.11
N ARG A 73 6.94 10.53 7.27
CA ARG A 73 6.73 9.08 7.37
C ARG A 73 7.66 8.25 6.51
N LEU A 74 8.51 8.85 5.66
CA LEU A 74 9.37 8.11 4.70
C LEU A 74 10.24 7.00 5.34
N SER A 75 10.60 7.12 6.62
CA SER A 75 11.35 6.07 7.34
C SER A 75 10.52 4.81 7.65
N THR A 76 9.20 4.89 7.54
CA THR A 76 8.25 3.81 7.90
C THR A 76 7.22 3.50 6.83
N ARG A 77 6.83 4.49 6.01
CA ARG A 77 5.78 4.41 4.98
C ARG A 77 6.02 5.40 3.85
N GLY A 78 5.49 5.10 2.66
CA GLY A 78 5.49 5.99 1.50
C GLY A 78 6.78 6.07 0.69
N SER A 79 7.76 5.21 0.99
CA SER A 79 8.90 4.94 0.10
C SER A 79 8.59 3.88 -0.97
N SER A 80 7.53 3.10 -0.77
CA SER A 80 7.01 2.10 -1.71
C SER A 80 5.51 2.29 -1.91
N PHE A 81 4.94 1.54 -2.87
CA PHE A 81 3.50 1.36 -2.92
C PHE A 81 2.98 0.58 -1.72
N GLU A 82 1.71 0.81 -1.45
CA GLU A 82 0.94 0.23 -0.37
C GLU A 82 -0.31 -0.42 -0.93
N PHE A 83 -0.93 -1.28 -0.13
CA PHE A 83 -2.21 -1.86 -0.45
C PHE A 83 -3.31 -1.06 0.23
N ASP A 84 -4.36 -0.78 -0.54
CA ASP A 84 -5.63 -0.23 -0.08
C ASP A 84 -6.76 -1.21 -0.39
N CYS A 85 -7.86 -1.09 0.33
CA CYS A 85 -9.12 -1.76 0.03
C CYS A 85 -10.02 -0.75 -0.70
N ARG A 86 -10.42 -1.05 -1.94
CA ARG A 86 -11.37 -0.21 -2.71
C ARG A 86 -12.62 0.05 -1.89
N ASP A 87 -13.16 -1.01 -1.30
CA ASP A 87 -14.21 -1.04 -0.30
C ASP A 87 -13.63 -1.47 1.07
N PRO A 88 -13.61 -0.60 2.09
CA PRO A 88 -13.02 -0.93 3.40
C PRO A 88 -13.74 -2.07 4.12
N GLU A 89 -15.01 -2.34 3.82
CA GLU A 89 -15.79 -3.39 4.49
C GLU A 89 -15.50 -4.80 3.94
N GLN A 90 -14.91 -4.91 2.75
CA GLN A 90 -14.65 -6.20 2.09
C GLN A 90 -13.27 -6.79 2.36
N GLY A 91 -12.36 -6.06 3.01
CA GLY A 91 -11.02 -6.56 3.36
C GLY A 91 -10.11 -6.86 2.16
N TYR A 92 -9.00 -7.58 2.39
CA TYR A 92 -7.95 -7.81 1.40
C TYR A 92 -8.24 -9.01 0.49
N THR A 93 -9.23 -8.86 -0.39
CA THR A 93 -9.58 -9.87 -1.40
C THR A 93 -8.97 -9.52 -2.76
N LYS A 94 -8.79 -10.53 -3.63
CA LYS A 94 -8.23 -10.33 -4.98
C LYS A 94 -8.87 -9.18 -5.75
N ASN A 95 -10.19 -9.04 -5.65
CA ASN A 95 -10.96 -8.05 -6.43
C ASN A 95 -11.13 -6.71 -5.68
N ASN A 96 -10.78 -6.65 -4.41
CA ASN A 96 -10.94 -5.44 -3.59
C ASN A 96 -9.62 -4.72 -3.30
N VAL A 97 -8.48 -5.39 -3.47
CA VAL A 97 -7.17 -4.78 -3.24
C VAL A 97 -6.76 -3.88 -4.40
N ALA A 98 -6.38 -2.65 -4.06
CA ALA A 98 -5.78 -1.67 -4.95
C ALA A 98 -4.32 -1.41 -4.56
N LEU A 99 -3.42 -1.43 -5.55
CA LEU A 99 -2.04 -1.02 -5.35
C LEU A 99 -1.95 0.50 -5.54
N CYS A 100 -1.53 1.22 -4.51
CA CYS A 100 -1.56 2.69 -4.55
C CYS A 100 -0.37 3.32 -3.83
N CYS A 101 -0.13 4.60 -4.10
CA CYS A 101 0.88 5.36 -3.37
C CYS A 101 0.36 5.77 -1.99
N TYR A 102 1.28 5.98 -1.05
CA TYR A 102 0.99 6.42 0.31
C TYR A 102 0.06 7.64 0.38
N TRP A 103 0.28 8.65 -0.46
CA TRP A 103 -0.54 9.86 -0.44
C TRP A 103 -1.99 9.60 -0.87
N CYS A 104 -2.22 8.73 -1.86
CA CYS A 104 -3.57 8.37 -2.27
C CYS A 104 -4.26 7.52 -1.23
N ASN A 105 -3.57 6.52 -0.66
CA ASN A 105 -4.10 5.69 0.41
C ASN A 105 -4.58 6.55 1.60
N ASN A 106 -3.75 7.49 2.04
CA ASN A 106 -4.08 8.36 3.19
C ASN A 106 -5.18 9.39 2.86
N ALA A 107 -5.30 9.82 1.61
CA ALA A 107 -6.30 10.82 1.22
C ALA A 107 -7.67 10.21 0.86
N LYS A 108 -7.70 8.97 0.38
CA LYS A 108 -8.95 8.23 0.14
C LYS A 108 -9.66 7.90 1.45
N THR A 109 -8.89 7.48 2.45
CA THR A 109 -9.44 7.00 3.74
C THR A 109 -10.42 5.83 3.54
N ASP A 110 -11.18 5.49 4.58
CA ASP A 110 -12.36 4.64 4.52
C ASP A 110 -13.63 5.39 4.06
N GLU A 111 -13.58 6.72 3.92
CA GLU A 111 -14.73 7.56 3.57
C GLU A 111 -15.14 7.47 2.10
N PHE A 112 -14.17 7.53 1.17
CA PHE A 112 -14.47 7.66 -0.26
C PHE A 112 -14.38 6.33 -0.99
N SER A 113 -15.37 6.05 -1.85
CA SER A 113 -15.24 4.99 -2.85
C SER A 113 -14.11 5.30 -3.84
N ALA A 114 -13.59 4.26 -4.51
CA ALA A 114 -12.57 4.43 -5.55
C ALA A 114 -13.05 5.39 -6.67
N GLY A 115 -14.34 5.36 -7.02
CA GLY A 115 -14.94 6.22 -8.03
C GLY A 115 -15.00 7.69 -7.61
N GLU A 116 -15.46 7.96 -6.38
CA GLU A 116 -15.51 9.32 -5.82
C GLU A 116 -14.10 9.92 -5.64
N PHE A 117 -13.14 9.09 -5.27
CA PHE A 117 -11.77 9.55 -5.03
C PHE A 117 -10.97 9.77 -6.31
N LYS A 118 -11.33 9.14 -7.43
CA LYS A 118 -10.54 9.19 -8.68
C LYS A 118 -10.27 10.62 -9.17
N PRO A 119 -11.24 11.55 -9.23
CA PRO A 119 -10.96 12.95 -9.62
C PRO A 119 -9.97 13.65 -8.68
N VAL A 120 -10.06 13.40 -7.37
CA VAL A 120 -9.14 13.94 -6.36
C VAL A 120 -7.74 13.40 -6.58
N ALA A 121 -7.61 12.10 -6.82
CA ALA A 121 -6.33 11.46 -7.08
C ALA A 121 -5.64 11.99 -8.35
N LEU A 122 -6.41 12.28 -9.41
CA LEU A 122 -5.87 12.91 -10.63
C LEU A 122 -5.42 14.35 -10.38
N ALA A 123 -6.13 15.11 -9.54
CA ALA A 123 -5.67 16.43 -9.11
C ALA A 123 -4.36 16.36 -8.31
N LEU A 124 -4.22 15.38 -7.41
CA LEU A 124 -2.94 15.10 -6.74
C LEU A 124 -1.84 14.77 -7.75
N ALA A 125 -2.14 13.95 -8.77
CA ALA A 125 -1.20 13.61 -9.83
C ALA A 125 -0.66 14.84 -10.56
N ALA A 126 -1.54 15.80 -10.88
CA ALA A 126 -1.14 17.05 -11.53
C ALA A 126 -0.13 17.84 -10.67
N VAL A 127 -0.34 17.93 -9.35
CA VAL A 127 0.59 18.60 -8.43
C VAL A 127 1.95 17.89 -8.41
N TRP A 128 1.98 16.56 -8.38
CA TRP A 128 3.21 15.79 -8.41
C TRP A 128 3.98 15.95 -9.71
N ARG A 129 3.29 15.87 -10.86
CA ARG A 129 3.88 16.11 -12.18
C ARG A 129 4.45 17.53 -12.29
N GLN A 130 3.76 18.53 -11.73
CA GLN A 130 4.28 19.89 -11.66
C GLN A 130 5.54 19.99 -10.79
N ARG A 131 5.64 19.24 -9.68
CA ARG A 131 6.87 19.21 -8.88
C ARG A 131 8.02 18.57 -9.65
N LEU A 132 7.75 17.47 -10.36
CA LEU A 132 8.74 16.79 -11.19
C LEU A 132 9.23 17.69 -12.34
N SER A 133 8.36 18.50 -12.94
CA SER A 133 8.71 19.38 -14.04
C SER A 133 9.54 20.61 -13.61
N LYS A 134 9.47 21.01 -12.33
CA LYS A 134 10.34 22.08 -11.82
C LYS A 134 11.77 21.57 -11.80
N GLN A 135 12.71 22.30 -12.38
CA GLN A 135 14.14 22.02 -12.19
C GLN A 135 14.44 22.14 -10.69
N SER A 136 15.29 21.25 -10.16
CA SER A 136 15.74 21.36 -8.77
C SER A 136 16.31 22.77 -8.55
N PRO A 137 15.96 23.49 -7.46
CA PRO A 137 16.79 24.63 -7.09
C PRO A 137 18.21 24.09 -6.95
N GLY A 138 19.18 24.72 -7.62
CA GLY A 138 20.58 24.42 -7.38
C GLY A 138 20.87 24.49 -5.87
N PRO A 139 21.90 23.78 -5.38
CA PRO A 139 22.20 23.71 -3.95
C PRO A 139 22.22 25.12 -3.34
N GLN A 140 21.40 25.32 -2.30
CA GLN A 140 21.45 26.48 -1.42
C GLN A 140 22.64 26.36 -0.46
#